data_AF-A0A6I8Q500-F1
#
_entry.id   AF-A0A6I8Q500-F1
#
_cell.length_a   1.000
_cell.length_b   1.000
_cell.length_c   1.000
_cell.angle_alpha   90.00
_cell.angle_beta   90.00
_cell.angle_gamma   90.00
#
_symmetry.space_group_name_H-M   'P 1'
#
loop_
_entity.id
_entity.type
_entity.pdbx_description
1 polymer ?
#
loop_
_entity_poly.entity_id
_entity_poly.type
_entity_poly.pdbx_seq_one_letter_code
_entity_poly.pdbx_strand_id
1 'polypeptide(L)'
;GGLYYSAALNLRAGGSHSLLLILQYDIYSWMPNGPSSLRKPPPTTRGTATHQSILETLPAVNVTAKSVAAVHLLSTEPMDRRPLGTYPDEHFTEEMPKIFIKEFQEKLAEISKDVKERNQSKRLKYHYLDPEVIENSVSI
;
A
#
# COMPACT_ATOMS: atom_id res chain seq x y z
N GLY A 1 -7.57 -28.34 -3.01
CA GLY A 1 -6.24 -28.20 -2.39
C GLY A 1 -5.46 -27.03 -2.98
N GLY A 2 -4.94 -27.18 -4.21
CA GLY A 2 -3.99 -26.22 -4.81
C GLY A 2 -4.52 -24.81 -5.10
N LEU A 3 -5.76 -24.67 -5.60
CA LEU A 3 -6.35 -23.36 -5.91
C LEU A 3 -6.51 -22.46 -4.68
N TYR A 4 -6.95 -23.02 -3.55
CA TYR A 4 -7.06 -22.30 -2.28
C TYR A 4 -5.71 -21.85 -1.74
N TYR A 5 -4.67 -22.69 -1.91
CA TYR A 5 -3.31 -22.36 -1.49
C TYR A 5 -2.71 -21.24 -2.33
N SER A 6 -2.95 -21.27 -3.65
CA SER A 6 -2.55 -20.22 -4.59
C SER A 6 -3.26 -18.90 -4.31
N ALA A 7 -4.58 -18.92 -4.09
CA ALA A 7 -5.34 -17.74 -3.72
C ALA A 7 -4.85 -17.11 -2.40
N ALA A 8 -4.57 -17.93 -1.38
CA ALA A 8 -4.02 -17.45 -0.11
C ALA A 8 -2.61 -16.83 -0.26
N LEU A 9 -1.77 -17.40 -1.13
CA LEU A 9 -0.45 -16.86 -1.45
C LEU A 9 -0.55 -15.52 -2.18
N ASN A 10 -1.44 -15.40 -3.16
CA ASN A 10 -1.69 -14.15 -3.91
C ASN A 10 -2.26 -13.06 -2.99
N LEU A 11 -3.22 -13.40 -2.12
CA LEU A 11 -3.75 -12.49 -1.11
C LEU A 11 -2.65 -11.97 -0.18
N ARG A 12 -1.74 -12.85 0.27
CA ARG A 12 -0.65 -12.47 1.16
C ARG A 12 0.39 -11.60 0.45
N ALA A 13 0.84 -12.03 -0.74
CA ALA A 13 1.87 -11.35 -1.51
C ALA A 13 1.37 -10.02 -2.07
N GLY A 14 0.28 -10.02 -2.83
CA GLY A 14 -0.32 -8.83 -3.43
C GLY A 14 -0.90 -7.87 -2.39
N GLY A 15 -1.68 -8.38 -1.43
CA GLY A 15 -2.32 -7.57 -0.41
C GLY A 15 -1.34 -6.86 0.53
N SER A 16 -0.35 -7.58 1.07
CA SER A 16 0.62 -6.97 2.00
C SER A 16 1.57 -6.00 1.29
N HIS A 17 1.95 -6.30 0.05
CA HIS A 17 2.83 -5.45 -0.73
C HIS A 17 2.14 -4.17 -1.19
N SER A 18 0.93 -4.27 -1.75
CA SER A 18 0.13 -3.10 -2.17
C SER A 18 -0.14 -2.17 -0.99
N LEU A 19 -0.46 -2.75 0.18
CA LEU A 19 -0.66 -1.98 1.41
C LEU A 19 0.57 -1.16 1.78
N LEU A 20 1.75 -1.77 1.79
CA LEU A 20 2.99 -1.11 2.19
C LEU A 20 3.44 -0.04 1.19
N LEU A 21 3.21 -0.26 -0.11
CA LEU A 21 3.63 0.69 -1.15
C LEU A 21 2.70 1.90 -1.23
N ILE A 22 1.38 1.70 -1.25
CA ILE A 22 0.44 2.81 -1.46
C ILE A 22 0.41 3.71 -0.21
N LEU A 23 0.56 3.14 0.99
CA LEU A 23 0.66 3.92 2.23
C LEU A 23 1.95 4.75 2.34
N GLN A 24 3.04 4.34 1.67
CA GLN A 24 4.33 5.00 1.86
C GLN A 24 4.29 6.46 1.42
N TYR A 25 3.73 6.78 0.26
CA TYR A 25 3.65 8.17 -0.16
C TYR A 25 2.75 9.01 0.76
N ASP A 26 1.56 8.52 1.11
CA ASP A 26 0.62 9.29 1.95
C ASP A 26 1.16 9.56 3.37
N ILE A 27 2.02 8.68 3.88
CA ILE A 27 2.63 8.82 5.21
C ILE A 27 3.96 9.59 5.16
N TYR A 28 4.84 9.28 4.20
CA TYR A 28 6.22 9.77 4.17
C TYR A 28 6.44 10.99 3.25
N SER A 29 5.46 11.37 2.42
CA SER A 29 5.54 12.61 1.63
C SER A 29 5.63 13.85 2.52
N TRP A 30 4.98 13.83 3.69
CA TRP A 30 5.17 14.83 4.73
C TRP A 30 6.31 14.43 5.66
N MET A 31 7.53 14.86 5.35
CA MET A 31 8.77 14.44 6.03
C MET A 31 8.73 14.51 7.58
N PRO A 32 8.16 15.54 8.23
CA PRO A 32 8.07 15.57 9.70
C PRO A 32 7.25 14.42 10.31
N ASN A 33 6.34 13.80 9.55
CA ASN A 33 5.54 12.65 9.99
C ASN A 33 6.32 11.33 9.94
N GLY A 34 7.36 11.24 9.10
CA GLY A 34 8.18 10.04 8.95
C GLY A 34 9.59 10.40 8.45
N PRO A 35 10.46 10.94 9.31
CA PRO A 35 11.78 11.38 8.88
C PRO A 35 12.67 10.17 8.53
N SER A 36 13.22 10.17 7.31
CA SER A 36 14.14 9.13 6.84
C SER A 36 15.47 9.04 7.61
N SER A 37 15.83 10.10 8.33
CA SER A 37 17.01 10.17 9.19
C SER A 37 16.89 11.31 10.21
N LEU A 38 17.75 11.34 11.22
CA LEU A 38 17.90 12.46 12.14
C LEU A 38 19.36 12.91 12.16
N ARG A 39 19.60 14.22 12.08
CA ARG A 39 20.94 14.83 12.04
C ARG A 39 21.52 15.11 13.43
N LYS A 40 20.72 14.99 14.49
CA LYS A 40 21.10 15.24 15.87
C LYS A 40 20.67 14.07 16.76
N PRO A 41 21.37 13.84 17.89
CA PRO A 41 20.96 12.83 18.86
C PRO A 41 19.62 13.19 19.52
N PRO A 42 18.91 12.21 20.09
CA PRO A 42 17.71 12.47 20.89
C PRO A 42 18.01 13.44 22.06
N PRO A 43 17.10 14.39 22.36
CA PRO A 43 17.28 15.29 23.49
C PRO A 43 17.26 14.54 24.82
N THR A 44 18.22 14.84 25.70
CA THR A 44 18.40 14.17 26.99
C THR A 44 17.69 14.87 28.16
N THR A 45 17.18 16.09 27.94
CA THR A 45 16.53 16.91 28.97
C THR A 45 15.19 17.43 28.46
N ARG A 46 14.13 17.25 29.25
CA ARG A 46 12.78 17.70 28.91
C ARG A 46 12.70 19.23 28.81
N GLY A 47 11.81 19.74 27.96
CA GLY A 47 11.55 21.18 27.81
C GLY A 47 12.62 21.97 27.05
N THR A 48 13.64 21.31 26.51
CA THR A 48 14.75 21.97 25.78
C THR A 48 14.54 22.05 24.26
N ALA A 49 13.55 21.31 23.73
CA ALA A 49 13.25 21.31 22.31
C ALA A 49 12.59 22.63 21.89
N THR A 50 13.20 23.30 20.91
CA THR A 50 12.67 24.48 20.23
C THR A 50 12.30 24.14 18.79
N HIS A 51 11.45 24.95 18.16
CA HIS A 51 11.13 24.80 16.73
C HIS A 51 12.40 24.74 15.86
N GLN A 52 13.36 25.62 16.12
CA GLN A 52 14.65 25.64 15.41
C GLN A 52 15.43 24.34 15.62
N SER A 53 15.49 23.82 16.85
CA SER A 53 16.19 22.56 17.13
C SER A 53 15.57 21.37 16.40
N ILE A 54 14.24 21.37 16.19
CA ILE A 54 13.53 20.35 15.41
C ILE A 54 13.95 20.44 13.95
N LEU A 55 13.91 21.63 13.34
CA LEU A 55 14.33 21.82 11.93
C LEU A 55 15.79 21.42 11.69
N GLU A 56 16.66 21.68 12.66
CA GLU A 56 18.07 21.27 12.61
C GLU A 56 18.27 19.76 12.79
N THR A 57 17.34 19.08 13.47
CA THR A 57 17.37 17.63 13.68
C THR A 57 16.79 16.87 12.49
N LEU A 58 15.76 17.40 11.83
CA LEU A 58 15.16 16.80 10.64
C LEU A 58 16.16 16.70 9.47
N PRO A 59 15.96 15.78 8.51
CA PRO A 59 16.81 15.64 7.33
C PRO A 59 17.00 16.95 6.57
N ALA A 60 18.18 17.10 5.95
CA ALA A 60 18.44 18.20 5.03
C ALA A 60 17.55 18.11 3.78
N VAL A 61 17.36 19.24 3.10
CA VAL A 61 16.46 19.35 1.93
C VAL A 61 16.77 18.33 0.85
N ASN A 62 18.05 18.09 0.56
CA ASN A 62 18.47 17.10 -0.44
C ASN A 62 18.12 15.65 -0.05
N VAL A 63 18.24 15.30 1.23
CA VAL A 63 17.87 13.97 1.75
C VAL A 63 16.35 13.82 1.70
N THR A 64 15.61 14.84 2.16
CA THR A 64 14.15 14.86 2.07
C THR A 64 13.67 14.69 0.65
N ALA A 65 14.22 15.46 -0.31
CA ALA A 65 13.83 15.38 -1.71
C ALA A 65 14.06 13.99 -2.30
N LYS A 66 15.21 13.36 -2.01
CA LYS A 66 15.52 11.99 -2.45
C LYS A 66 14.56 10.96 -1.85
N SER A 67 14.28 11.06 -0.54
CA SER A 67 13.38 10.14 0.14
C SER A 67 11.95 10.27 -0.39
N VAL A 68 11.45 11.50 -0.60
CA VAL A 68 10.12 11.75 -1.17
C VAL A 68 10.03 11.25 -2.61
N ALA A 69 11.07 11.47 -3.43
CA ALA A 69 11.12 10.93 -4.79
C ALA A 69 11.13 9.39 -4.81
N ALA A 70 11.86 8.75 -3.89
CA ALA A 70 11.89 7.30 -3.78
C ALA A 70 10.52 6.73 -3.40
N VAL A 71 9.86 7.28 -2.37
CA VAL A 71 8.52 6.79 -1.99
C VAL A 71 7.48 7.10 -3.08
N HIS A 72 7.60 8.23 -3.80
CA HIS A 72 6.72 8.52 -4.93
C HIS A 72 6.86 7.47 -6.03
N LEU A 73 8.10 7.11 -6.40
CA LEU A 73 8.35 6.08 -7.41
C LEU A 73 7.78 4.72 -6.98
N LEU A 74 8.01 4.33 -5.72
CA LEU A 74 7.52 3.05 -5.17
C LEU A 74 5.99 3.00 -5.03
N SER A 75 5.34 4.14 -4.79
CA SER A 75 3.88 4.24 -4.71
C SER A 75 3.21 4.47 -6.06
N THR A 76 3.96 4.61 -7.15
CA THR A 76 3.38 4.83 -8.48
C THR A 76 2.82 3.52 -9.02
N GLU A 77 1.53 3.51 -9.33
CA GLU A 77 0.89 2.33 -9.91
C GLU A 77 1.39 2.09 -11.36
N PRO A 78 1.72 0.84 -11.72
CA PRO A 78 2.09 0.49 -13.09
C PRO A 78 0.89 0.63 -14.04
N MET A 79 1.15 1.05 -15.29
CA MET A 79 0.11 1.30 -16.31
C MET A 79 -0.68 0.05 -16.71
N ASP A 80 -0.12 -1.14 -16.48
CA ASP A 80 -0.66 -2.46 -16.80
C ASP A 80 -1.16 -3.23 -15.56
N ARG A 81 -1.58 -2.49 -14.53
CA ARG A 81 -2.17 -3.01 -13.28
C ARG A 81 -3.13 -4.17 -13.50
N ARG A 82 -2.99 -5.20 -12.65
CA ARG A 82 -3.85 -6.39 -12.64
C ARG A 82 -4.46 -6.54 -11.24
N PRO A 83 -5.68 -6.02 -11.03
CA PRO A 83 -6.36 -6.10 -9.73
C PRO A 83 -6.52 -7.55 -9.26
N LEU A 84 -6.53 -7.73 -7.94
CA LEU A 84 -6.65 -9.04 -7.30
C LEU A 84 -7.84 -9.82 -7.87
N GLY A 85 -7.60 -11.08 -8.24
CA GLY A 85 -8.61 -11.95 -8.85
C GLY A 85 -8.77 -11.78 -10.36
N THR A 86 -8.04 -10.86 -11.00
CA THR A 86 -8.04 -10.70 -12.47
C THR A 86 -6.97 -11.55 -13.12
N TYR A 87 -7.36 -12.65 -13.78
CA TYR A 87 -6.42 -13.58 -14.41
C TYR A 87 -6.61 -13.58 -15.94
N PRO A 88 -5.97 -12.65 -16.69
CA PRO A 88 -6.13 -12.59 -18.15
C PRO A 88 -5.43 -13.74 -18.87
N ASP A 89 -4.38 -14.30 -18.26
CA ASP A 89 -3.68 -15.47 -18.78
C ASP A 89 -4.42 -16.74 -18.35
N GLU A 90 -5.09 -17.41 -19.30
CA GLU A 90 -5.87 -18.63 -19.05
C GLU A 90 -4.95 -19.85 -18.81
N HIS A 91 -4.52 -20.04 -17.57
CA HIS A 91 -3.77 -21.22 -17.15
C HIS A 91 -4.67 -22.40 -16.76
N PHE A 92 -5.89 -22.12 -16.31
CA PHE A 92 -6.89 -23.13 -15.96
C PHE A 92 -7.97 -23.18 -17.04
N THR A 93 -8.05 -24.31 -17.75
CA THR A 93 -9.05 -24.52 -18.79
C THR A 93 -10.24 -25.33 -18.29
N GLU A 94 -10.10 -26.02 -17.16
CA GLU A 94 -11.18 -26.84 -16.60
C GLU A 94 -12.32 -25.97 -16.01
N GLU A 95 -13.54 -26.51 -16.01
CA GLU A 95 -14.75 -25.80 -15.60
C GLU A 95 -14.75 -25.46 -14.09
N MET A 96 -14.34 -26.42 -13.24
CA MET A 96 -14.34 -26.24 -11.79
C MET A 96 -13.43 -25.09 -11.30
N PRO A 97 -12.16 -24.96 -11.73
CA PRO A 97 -11.34 -23.79 -11.44
C PRO A 97 -11.98 -22.47 -11.88
N LYS A 98 -12.62 -22.43 -13.06
CA LYS A 98 -13.29 -21.21 -13.56
C LYS A 98 -14.46 -20.80 -12.66
N ILE A 99 -15.24 -21.76 -12.14
CA ILE A 99 -16.29 -21.51 -11.14
C ILE A 99 -15.70 -20.91 -9.87
N PHE A 100 -14.63 -21.50 -9.31
CA PHE A 100 -13.99 -20.97 -8.10
C PHE A 100 -13.39 -19.57 -8.28
N ILE A 101 -12.81 -19.28 -9.44
CA ILE A 101 -12.30 -17.94 -9.77
C ILE A 101 -13.46 -16.94 -9.77
N LYS A 102 -14.60 -17.30 -10.37
CA LYS A 102 -15.79 -16.44 -10.39
C LYS A 102 -16.33 -16.19 -8.99
N GLU A 103 -16.49 -17.21 -8.17
CA GLU A 103 -16.92 -17.07 -6.77
C GLU A 103 -15.97 -16.19 -5.96
N PHE A 104 -14.65 -16.30 -6.22
CA PHE A 104 -13.66 -15.45 -5.59
C PHE A 104 -13.81 -13.99 -6.02
N GLN A 105 -13.98 -13.71 -7.32
CA GLN A 105 -14.22 -12.36 -7.85
C GLN A 105 -15.49 -11.73 -7.29
N GLU A 106 -16.58 -12.50 -7.15
CA GLU A 106 -17.83 -12.03 -6.57
C GLU A 106 -17.64 -11.59 -5.11
N LYS A 107 -16.90 -12.36 -4.30
CA LYS A 107 -16.57 -11.99 -2.92
C LYS A 107 -15.68 -10.75 -2.85
N LEU A 108 -14.72 -10.59 -3.77
CA LEU A 108 -13.89 -9.39 -3.83
C LEU A 108 -14.73 -8.15 -4.17
N ALA A 109 -15.71 -8.27 -5.06
CA ALA A 109 -16.62 -7.19 -5.40
C ALA A 109 -17.49 -6.76 -4.20
N GLU A 110 -17.97 -7.72 -3.41
CA GLU A 110 -18.70 -7.45 -2.16
C GLU A 110 -17.83 -6.69 -1.15
N ILE A 111 -16.58 -7.13 -0.94
CA ILE A 111 -15.63 -6.45 -0.05
C ILE A 111 -15.31 -5.03 -0.54
N SER A 112 -15.09 -4.83 -1.84
CA SER A 112 -14.85 -3.50 -2.44
C SER A 112 -16.04 -2.56 -2.14
N LYS A 113 -17.26 -3.05 -2.34
CA LYS A 113 -18.48 -2.29 -2.04
C LYS A 113 -18.52 -1.88 -0.55
N ASP A 114 -18.30 -2.81 0.36
CA ASP A 114 -18.29 -2.52 1.81
C ASP A 114 -17.21 -1.48 2.19
N VAL A 115 -16.01 -1.60 1.60
CA VAL A 115 -14.91 -0.64 1.82
C VAL A 115 -15.31 0.75 1.33
N LYS A 116 -15.93 0.85 0.16
CA LYS A 116 -16.40 2.12 -0.43
C LYS A 116 -17.49 2.74 0.43
N GLU A 117 -18.51 1.99 0.84
CA GLU A 117 -19.59 2.45 1.71
C GLU A 117 -19.05 2.93 3.07
N ARG A 118 -18.19 2.13 3.71
CA ARG A 118 -17.53 2.52 4.96
C ARG A 118 -16.77 3.84 4.82
N ASN A 119 -16.06 4.03 3.70
CA ASN A 119 -15.25 5.22 3.44
C ASN A 119 -16.07 6.49 3.13
N GLN A 120 -17.34 6.40 2.74
CA GLN A 120 -18.18 7.58 2.46
C GLN A 120 -18.36 8.47 3.70
N SER A 121 -18.44 7.87 4.89
CA SER A 121 -18.65 8.57 6.16
C SER A 121 -17.37 9.07 6.85
N LYS A 122 -16.19 8.82 6.27
CA LYS A 122 -14.91 9.06 6.93
C LYS A 122 -14.20 10.28 6.33
N ARG A 123 -13.68 11.15 7.22
CA ARG A 123 -12.84 12.29 6.84
C ARG A 123 -11.53 11.84 6.18
N LEU A 124 -10.94 10.76 6.69
CA LEU A 124 -9.76 10.11 6.10
C LEU A 124 -10.17 8.72 5.63
N LYS A 125 -10.16 8.51 4.30
CA LYS A 125 -10.61 7.27 3.66
C LYS A 125 -9.47 6.25 3.66
N TYR A 126 -9.77 5.03 4.08
CA TYR A 126 -8.80 3.93 4.04
C TYR A 126 -9.09 3.04 2.84
N HIS A 127 -8.43 3.28 1.71
CA HIS A 127 -8.70 2.58 0.46
C HIS A 127 -7.65 1.52 0.11
N TYR A 128 -6.52 1.49 0.82
CA TYR A 128 -5.34 0.65 0.52
C TYR A 128 -5.56 -0.87 0.50
N LEU A 129 -6.67 -1.35 1.07
CA LEU A 129 -7.08 -2.76 1.04
C LEU A 129 -8.38 -3.00 0.26
N ASP A 130 -8.81 -2.02 -0.55
CA ASP A 130 -9.87 -2.24 -1.53
C ASP A 130 -9.35 -3.27 -2.57
N PRO A 131 -10.06 -4.38 -2.83
CA PRO A 131 -9.67 -5.34 -3.86
C PRO A 131 -9.42 -4.73 -5.23
N GLU A 132 -10.04 -3.60 -5.56
CA GLU A 132 -9.78 -2.87 -6.81
C GLU A 132 -8.40 -2.21 -6.85
N VAL A 133 -7.80 -1.94 -5.68
CA VAL A 133 -6.46 -1.33 -5.58
C VAL A 133 -5.35 -2.32 -5.21
N ILE A 134 -5.67 -3.57 -4.92
CA ILE A 134 -4.66 -4.58 -4.60
C ILE A 134 -4.19 -5.23 -5.90
N GLU A 135 -2.89 -5.25 -6.16
CA GLU A 135 -2.30 -6.03 -7.26
C GLU A 135 -2.37 -7.54 -6.98
N ASN A 136 -2.50 -8.34 -8.03
CA ASN A 136 -2.40 -9.81 -7.92
C ASN A 136 -1.04 -10.29 -7.40
N SER A 137 0.03 -9.52 -7.62
CA SER A 137 1.41 -9.89 -7.32
C SER A 137 2.27 -8.67 -6.97
N VAL A 138 3.51 -8.91 -6.56
CA VAL A 138 4.54 -7.89 -6.39
C VAL A 138 5.13 -7.56 -7.76
N SER A 139 4.96 -6.34 -8.25
CA SER A 139 5.35 -5.92 -9.61
C SER A 139 6.21 -4.66 -9.68
N ILE A 140 6.64 -4.12 -8.52
CA ILE A 140 7.56 -2.97 -8.42
C ILE A 140 8.71 -3.23 -7.44
#